data_AF-A0A929C6Q8-F1
#
_entry.id   AF-A0A929C6Q8-F1
#
_cell.length_a   1.000
_cell.length_b   1.000
_cell.length_c   1.000
_cell.angle_alpha   90.00
_cell.angle_beta   90.00
_cell.angle_gamma   90.00
#
_symmetry.space_group_name_H-M   'P 1'
#
loop_
_entity.id
_entity.type
_entity.pdbx_description
1 polymer ?
#
loop_
_entity_poly.entity_id
_entity_poly.type
_entity_poly.pdbx_seq_one_letter_code
_entity_poly.pdbx_strand_id
1 'polypeptide(L)'
;MTQEEIKQKYHSLHLKYSDEKDTVSKSIRQYELFRLFFFVAWIILIYLSTSWSWLAFGLIMGPGIIIFAYLVIKHGMLYRRKANLEQLVRINREEENTMEWNYDELDDGARYLNEEHLFSYDLDLFGNGSLFQYINRTSTMPGKDRLAALLTYIEKSGKEIRSRQQAVAELTKLFMWRQDFRVRGLLTEEQPEDISGLREWIIKPPDFKATIFRVLIILVPLVNLIVFMLSVFGIISFWLFISYLVIPLMLAGIRHKRVNLKHNLLSRKFLVMKKYSGLFRMIEEQEFKSERMKSLREGLVTNGVSASRAIRQLAAISSAFDTRLNLLAGFLMNVLFLWDIRQSVRLENWQKKYRQHLPVWFDVMGETDAYISLAGYSY
;
A
#
# COMPACT_ATOMS: atom_id res chain seq x y z
N MET A 1 20.57 14.78 22.88
CA MET A 1 21.54 13.68 22.83
C MET A 1 22.75 14.24 22.13
N THR A 2 23.97 13.87 22.52
CA THR A 2 25.15 14.28 21.75
C THR A 2 25.18 13.53 20.41
N GLN A 3 25.88 14.07 19.40
CA GLN A 3 26.03 13.41 18.10
C GLN A 3 26.60 11.98 18.24
N GLU A 4 27.53 11.78 19.17
CA GLU A 4 28.11 10.47 19.50
C GLU A 4 27.09 9.49 20.08
N GLU A 5 26.23 9.93 21.01
CA GLU A 5 25.16 9.07 21.56
C GLU A 5 24.21 8.57 20.48
N ILE A 6 23.94 9.41 19.48
CA ILE A 6 23.05 9.07 18.37
C ILE A 6 23.76 8.12 17.41
N LYS A 7 25.03 8.34 17.10
CA LYS A 7 25.85 7.41 16.31
C LYS A 7 25.88 6.02 16.93
N GLN A 8 26.15 5.93 18.23
CA GLN A 8 26.12 4.68 18.98
C GLN A 8 24.74 4.02 18.95
N LYS A 9 23.67 4.82 19.03
CA LYS A 9 22.30 4.30 18.95
C LYS A 9 22.00 3.69 17.58
N TYR A 10 22.34 4.37 16.48
CA TYR A 10 22.19 3.80 15.13
C TYR A 10 23.01 2.52 14.96
N HIS A 11 24.27 2.52 15.43
CA HIS A 11 25.15 1.35 15.39
C HIS A 11 24.60 0.14 16.15
N SER A 12 24.12 0.35 17.37
CA SER A 12 23.51 -0.73 18.17
C SER A 12 22.24 -1.31 17.51
N LEU A 13 21.43 -0.46 16.86
CA LEU A 13 20.24 -0.88 16.15
C LEU A 13 20.58 -1.62 14.86
N HIS A 14 21.56 -1.16 14.10
CA HIS A 14 22.06 -1.85 12.91
C HIS A 14 22.51 -3.27 13.25
N LEU A 15 23.35 -3.44 14.28
CA LEU A 15 23.80 -4.77 14.72
C LEU A 15 22.63 -5.66 15.16
N LYS A 16 21.72 -5.11 15.99
CA LYS A 16 20.53 -5.83 16.46
C LYS A 16 19.66 -6.30 15.30
N TYR A 17 19.34 -5.42 14.36
CA TYR A 17 18.47 -5.77 13.23
C TYR A 17 19.15 -6.68 12.22
N SER A 18 20.48 -6.61 12.09
CA SER A 18 21.24 -7.56 11.28
C SER A 18 21.17 -8.98 11.86
N ASP A 19 21.35 -9.14 13.16
CA ASP A 19 21.23 -10.44 13.83
C ASP A 19 19.79 -11.01 13.75
N GLU A 20 18.77 -10.16 13.98
CA GLU A 20 17.36 -10.56 13.81
C GLU A 20 17.06 -10.98 12.36
N LYS A 21 17.59 -10.25 11.36
CA LYS A 21 17.42 -10.58 9.93
C LYS A 21 18.04 -11.92 9.59
N ASP A 22 19.22 -12.22 10.11
CA ASP A 22 19.92 -13.47 9.87
C ASP A 22 19.20 -14.65 10.53
N THR A 23 18.70 -14.45 11.75
CA THR A 23 17.84 -15.42 12.45
C THR A 23 16.58 -15.72 11.65
N VAL A 24 15.86 -14.69 11.18
CA VAL A 24 14.66 -14.87 10.34
C VAL A 24 15.00 -15.54 9.01
N SER A 25 16.13 -15.20 8.38
CA SER A 25 16.59 -15.84 7.15
C SER A 25 16.86 -17.33 7.33
N LYS A 26 17.46 -17.74 8.46
CA LYS A 26 17.62 -19.15 8.82
C LYS A 26 16.27 -19.85 9.00
N SER A 27 15.33 -19.21 9.71
CA SER A 27 13.97 -19.75 9.88
C SER A 27 13.24 -19.90 8.53
N ILE A 28 13.37 -18.94 7.60
CA ILE A 28 12.76 -19.05 6.26
C ILE A 28 13.24 -20.32 5.56
N ARG A 29 14.55 -20.57 5.53
CA ARG A 29 15.14 -21.78 4.90
C ARG A 29 14.63 -23.07 5.56
N GLN A 30 14.54 -23.09 6.90
CA GLN A 30 14.00 -24.24 7.63
C GLN A 30 12.53 -24.52 7.28
N TYR A 31 11.69 -23.47 7.18
CA TYR A 31 10.29 -23.62 6.78
C TYR A 31 10.13 -24.03 5.32
N GLU A 32 11.01 -23.58 4.43
CA GLU A 32 11.03 -24.03 3.02
C GLU A 32 11.29 -25.53 2.92
N LEU A 33 12.32 -26.03 3.64
CA LEU A 33 12.63 -27.45 3.72
C LEU A 33 11.52 -28.26 4.38
N PHE A 34 10.99 -27.80 5.52
CA PHE A 34 9.90 -28.47 6.23
C PHE A 34 8.63 -28.55 5.38
N ARG A 35 8.27 -27.48 4.67
CA ARG A 35 7.12 -27.47 3.76
C ARG A 35 7.29 -28.45 2.61
N LEU A 36 8.48 -28.52 2.01
CA LEU A 36 8.77 -29.47 0.93
C LEU A 36 8.68 -30.91 1.44
N PHE A 37 9.34 -31.21 2.56
CA PHE A 37 9.27 -32.53 3.18
C PHE A 37 7.84 -32.92 3.54
N PHE A 38 7.10 -32.02 4.18
CA PHE A 38 5.70 -32.22 4.54
C PHE A 38 4.85 -32.48 3.30
N PHE A 39 5.03 -31.73 2.22
CA PHE A 39 4.28 -31.91 0.98
C PHE A 39 4.52 -33.29 0.36
N VAL A 40 5.78 -33.72 0.26
CA VAL A 40 6.14 -35.05 -0.27
C VAL A 40 5.60 -36.16 0.62
N ALA A 41 5.83 -36.08 1.94
CA ALA A 41 5.32 -37.05 2.90
C ALA A 41 3.79 -37.12 2.86
N TRP A 42 3.12 -35.98 2.71
CA TRP A 42 1.67 -35.91 2.65
C TRP A 42 1.11 -36.56 1.38
N ILE A 43 1.73 -36.36 0.21
CA ILE A 43 1.35 -37.08 -1.03
C ILE A 43 1.50 -38.59 -0.86
N ILE A 44 2.61 -39.05 -0.25
CA ILE A 44 2.84 -40.48 -0.01
C ILE A 44 1.76 -41.03 0.93
N LEU A 45 1.45 -40.33 2.01
CA LEU A 45 0.38 -40.72 2.95
C LEU A 45 -0.99 -40.76 2.28
N ILE A 46 -1.30 -39.79 1.41
CA ILE A 46 -2.53 -39.80 0.61
C ILE A 46 -2.57 -41.04 -0.28
N TYR A 47 -1.51 -41.33 -1.03
CA TYR A 47 -1.42 -42.51 -1.89
C TYR A 47 -1.63 -43.80 -1.09
N LEU A 48 -0.92 -43.97 0.02
CA LEU A 48 -1.07 -45.15 0.89
C LEU A 48 -2.47 -45.24 1.53
N SER A 49 -3.12 -44.12 1.85
CA SER A 49 -4.45 -44.13 2.46
C SER A 49 -5.55 -44.60 1.52
N THR A 50 -5.36 -44.44 0.19
CA THR A 50 -6.35 -44.89 -0.80
C THR A 50 -6.48 -46.40 -0.88
N SER A 51 -5.45 -47.16 -0.47
CA SER A 51 -5.50 -48.62 -0.41
C SER A 51 -6.12 -49.16 0.88
N TRP A 52 -6.32 -48.32 1.90
CA TRP A 52 -6.85 -48.75 3.21
C TRP A 52 -8.37 -48.54 3.30
N SER A 53 -8.84 -47.30 3.21
CA SER A 53 -10.28 -46.95 3.22
C SER A 53 -10.52 -45.47 2.88
N TRP A 54 -11.74 -45.16 2.45
CA TRP A 54 -12.16 -43.77 2.20
C TRP A 54 -12.14 -42.89 3.46
N LEU A 55 -12.36 -43.49 4.64
CA LEU A 55 -12.28 -42.80 5.94
C LEU A 55 -10.84 -42.40 6.27
N ALA A 56 -9.86 -43.28 6.04
CA ALA A 56 -8.44 -42.99 6.23
C ALA A 56 -7.97 -41.86 5.31
N PHE A 57 -8.42 -41.86 4.05
CA PHE A 57 -8.16 -40.77 3.10
C PHE A 57 -8.67 -39.42 3.61
N GLY A 58 -9.93 -39.35 4.07
CA GLY A 58 -10.51 -38.12 4.62
C GLY A 58 -9.76 -37.59 5.85
N LEU A 59 -9.35 -38.48 6.76
CA LEU A 59 -8.61 -38.14 7.98
C LEU A 59 -7.20 -37.62 7.72
N ILE A 60 -6.57 -37.99 6.61
CA ILE A 60 -5.23 -37.49 6.23
C ILE A 60 -5.33 -36.22 5.37
N MET A 61 -6.32 -36.16 4.48
CA MET A 61 -6.52 -35.01 3.59
C MET A 61 -6.89 -33.73 4.34
N GLY A 62 -7.89 -33.77 5.20
CA GLY A 62 -8.40 -32.57 5.89
C GLY A 62 -7.32 -31.86 6.73
N PRO A 63 -6.74 -32.54 7.75
CA PRO A 63 -5.67 -31.97 8.56
C PRO A 63 -4.44 -31.57 7.76
N GLY A 64 -4.09 -32.34 6.73
CA GLY A 64 -2.94 -32.03 5.87
C GLY A 64 -3.10 -30.71 5.11
N ILE A 65 -4.29 -30.42 4.58
CA ILE A 65 -4.60 -29.12 3.96
C ILE A 65 -4.43 -27.99 4.97
N ILE A 66 -4.94 -28.16 6.19
CA ILE A 66 -4.88 -27.13 7.25
C ILE A 66 -3.42 -26.86 7.65
N ILE A 67 -2.64 -27.91 7.90
CA ILE A 67 -1.22 -27.79 8.26
C ILE A 67 -0.43 -27.14 7.13
N PHE A 68 -0.64 -27.58 5.88
CA PHE A 68 0.05 -27.00 4.73
C PHE A 68 -0.30 -25.52 4.53
N ALA A 69 -1.59 -25.16 4.66
CA ALA A 69 -2.03 -23.77 4.61
C ALA A 69 -1.38 -22.93 5.72
N TYR A 70 -1.30 -23.44 6.94
CA TYR A 70 -0.59 -22.78 8.05
C TYR A 70 0.89 -22.54 7.72
N LEU A 71 1.59 -23.54 7.17
CA LEU A 71 2.99 -23.41 6.77
C LEU A 71 3.18 -22.33 5.70
N VAL A 72 2.31 -22.28 4.69
CA VAL A 72 2.33 -21.25 3.64
C VAL A 72 2.10 -19.85 4.23
N ILE A 73 1.14 -19.70 5.14
CA ILE A 73 0.86 -18.42 5.81
C ILE A 73 2.05 -17.98 6.67
N LYS A 74 2.60 -18.89 7.48
CA LYS A 74 3.75 -18.62 8.35
C LYS A 74 4.98 -18.21 7.55
N HIS A 75 5.24 -18.90 6.45
CA HIS A 75 6.30 -18.58 5.52
C HIS A 75 6.15 -17.16 4.94
N GLY A 76 4.94 -16.79 4.49
CA GLY A 76 4.64 -15.44 4.03
C GLY A 76 4.81 -14.37 5.12
N MET A 77 4.50 -14.69 6.39
CA MET A 77 4.77 -13.78 7.52
C MET A 77 6.27 -13.57 7.75
N LEU A 78 7.07 -14.64 7.68
CA LEU A 78 8.53 -14.56 7.85
C LEU A 78 9.18 -13.70 6.75
N TYR A 79 8.79 -13.89 5.49
CA TYR A 79 9.28 -13.05 4.39
C TYR A 79 8.95 -11.56 4.58
N ARG A 80 7.73 -11.23 5.04
CA ARG A 80 7.37 -9.84 5.35
C ARG A 80 8.21 -9.26 6.50
N ARG A 81 8.47 -10.06 7.54
CA ARG A 81 9.35 -9.66 8.65
C ARG A 81 10.78 -9.41 8.17
N LYS A 82 11.30 -10.31 7.32
CA LYS A 82 12.62 -10.15 6.71
C LYS A 82 12.74 -8.86 5.91
N ALA A 83 11.77 -8.57 5.02
CA ALA A 83 11.77 -7.34 4.23
C ALA A 83 11.76 -6.07 5.11
N ASN A 84 11.03 -6.08 6.22
CA ASN A 84 11.04 -4.98 7.18
C ASN A 84 12.40 -4.84 7.88
N LEU A 85 13.01 -5.94 8.31
CA LEU A 85 14.35 -5.94 8.92
C LEU A 85 15.45 -5.51 7.94
N GLU A 86 15.35 -5.89 6.66
CA GLU A 86 16.27 -5.43 5.61
C GLU A 86 16.23 -3.92 5.46
N GLN A 87 15.04 -3.32 5.45
CA GLN A 87 14.91 -1.86 5.42
C GLN A 87 15.41 -1.21 6.70
N LEU A 88 15.18 -1.80 7.89
CA LEU A 88 15.74 -1.30 9.15
C LEU A 88 17.28 -1.31 9.12
N VAL A 89 17.90 -2.42 8.69
CA VAL A 89 19.36 -2.51 8.53
C VAL A 89 19.85 -1.44 7.55
N ARG A 90 19.19 -1.32 6.39
CA ARG A 90 19.53 -0.32 5.37
C ARG A 90 19.51 1.10 5.93
N ILE A 91 18.39 1.53 6.55
CA ILE A 91 18.29 2.91 7.02
C ILE A 91 19.28 3.22 8.16
N ASN A 92 19.56 2.27 9.06
CA ASN A 92 20.50 2.52 10.16
C ASN A 92 21.93 2.62 9.60
N ARG A 93 22.29 1.80 8.60
CA ARG A 93 23.56 1.90 7.87
C ARG A 93 23.68 3.20 7.08
N GLU A 94 22.63 3.63 6.40
CA GLU A 94 22.60 4.93 5.69
C GLU A 94 22.88 6.10 6.65
N GLU A 95 22.31 6.08 7.86
CA GLU A 95 22.59 7.11 8.88
C GLU A 95 24.03 7.04 9.42
N GLU A 96 24.56 5.84 9.65
CA GLU A 96 25.98 5.65 10.03
C GLU A 96 26.92 6.29 8.99
N ASN A 97 26.70 5.98 7.70
CA ASN A 97 27.49 6.52 6.60
C ASN A 97 27.35 8.05 6.52
N THR A 98 26.12 8.56 6.68
CA THR A 98 25.86 10.00 6.56
C THR A 98 26.57 10.80 7.67
N MET A 99 26.72 10.23 8.86
CA MET A 99 27.49 10.83 9.95
C MET A 99 29.00 10.89 9.66
N GLU A 100 29.48 10.11 8.70
CA GLU A 100 30.86 10.10 8.19
C GLU A 100 31.01 10.90 6.89
N TRP A 101 30.02 11.75 6.58
CA TRP A 101 29.95 12.56 5.36
C TRP A 101 29.86 11.74 4.06
N ASN A 102 29.46 10.46 4.15
CA ASN A 102 29.19 9.61 3.01
C ASN A 102 27.68 9.41 2.85
N TYR A 103 27.06 10.15 1.94
CA TYR A 103 25.61 10.14 1.73
C TYR A 103 25.22 10.03 0.24
N ASP A 104 26.12 9.49 -0.57
CA ASP A 104 25.91 9.26 -2.02
C ASP A 104 24.72 8.34 -2.31
N GLU A 105 24.36 7.47 -1.35
CA GLU A 105 23.22 6.55 -1.45
C GLU A 105 21.85 7.25 -1.29
N LEU A 106 21.82 8.48 -0.80
CA LEU A 106 20.58 9.26 -0.62
C LEU A 106 20.17 9.94 -1.93
N ASP A 107 18.86 10.12 -2.10
CA ASP A 107 18.29 10.83 -3.25
C ASP A 107 18.73 12.30 -3.23
N ASP A 108 19.45 12.68 -4.27
CA ASP A 108 20.11 13.97 -4.46
C ASP A 108 19.14 15.10 -4.86
N GLY A 109 17.90 14.76 -5.20
CA GLY A 109 16.90 15.73 -5.59
C GLY A 109 17.20 16.42 -6.92
N ALA A 110 18.03 15.84 -7.80
CA ALA A 110 18.39 16.43 -9.10
C ALA A 110 17.17 16.88 -9.93
N ARG A 111 16.02 16.22 -9.76
CA ARG A 111 14.74 16.60 -10.38
C ARG A 111 14.18 17.98 -9.98
N TYR A 112 14.66 18.56 -8.89
CA TYR A 112 14.27 19.88 -8.39
C TYR A 112 15.29 20.97 -8.78
N LEU A 113 16.37 20.60 -9.46
CA LEU A 113 17.37 21.54 -9.92
C LEU A 113 16.74 22.54 -10.89
N ASN A 114 16.93 23.83 -10.60
CA ASN A 114 16.41 24.92 -11.40
C ASN A 114 17.45 26.05 -11.41
N GLU A 115 18.13 26.21 -12.54
CA GLU A 115 19.14 27.24 -12.78
C GLU A 115 18.56 28.66 -12.73
N GLU A 116 17.26 28.82 -13.01
CA GLU A 116 16.58 30.13 -13.03
C GLU A 116 16.07 30.56 -11.64
N HIS A 117 16.14 29.69 -10.64
CA HIS A 117 15.65 30.02 -9.31
C HIS A 117 16.62 30.96 -8.58
N LEU A 118 16.07 31.97 -7.90
CA LEU A 118 16.78 33.11 -7.32
C LEU A 118 18.05 32.77 -6.51
N PHE A 119 18.09 31.60 -5.87
CA PHE A 119 19.21 31.21 -5.01
C PHE A 119 19.47 29.70 -4.93
N SER A 120 18.63 28.83 -5.52
CA SER A 120 18.74 27.40 -5.20
C SER A 120 19.90 26.72 -5.91
N TYR A 121 20.25 27.23 -7.09
CA TYR A 121 21.40 26.76 -7.85
C TYR A 121 22.71 27.21 -7.18
N ASP A 122 22.82 28.50 -6.84
CA ASP A 122 24.02 29.07 -6.20
C ASP A 122 24.31 28.50 -4.80
N LEU A 123 23.27 28.08 -4.06
CA LEU A 123 23.41 27.48 -2.74
C LEU A 123 23.54 25.95 -2.78
N ASP A 124 23.69 25.35 -3.97
CA ASP A 124 23.80 23.91 -4.18
C ASP A 124 22.71 23.13 -3.40
N LEU A 125 21.45 23.59 -3.51
CA LEU A 125 20.35 23.00 -2.75
C LEU A 125 19.96 21.62 -3.26
N PHE A 126 20.24 21.29 -4.52
CA PHE A 126 19.87 20.03 -5.16
C PHE A 126 21.01 19.48 -6.02
N GLY A 127 21.01 18.17 -6.26
CA GLY A 127 22.07 17.46 -6.99
C GLY A 127 23.08 16.79 -6.05
N ASN A 128 24.10 16.17 -6.64
CA ASN A 128 25.09 15.40 -5.89
C ASN A 128 25.89 16.29 -4.92
N GLY A 129 26.02 15.88 -3.66
CA GLY A 129 26.65 16.64 -2.58
C GLY A 129 25.79 17.78 -2.02
N SER A 130 24.53 17.90 -2.43
CA SER A 130 23.67 19.03 -2.05
C SER A 130 23.15 18.97 -0.61
N LEU A 131 22.68 20.13 -0.13
CA LEU A 131 21.97 20.21 1.15
C LEU A 131 20.73 19.31 1.18
N PHE A 132 19.95 19.23 0.09
CA PHE A 132 18.80 18.34 0.02
C PHE A 132 19.23 16.89 0.21
N GLN A 133 20.24 16.41 -0.52
CA GLN A 133 20.75 15.05 -0.38
C GLN A 133 21.15 14.74 1.07
N TYR A 134 21.87 15.68 1.69
CA TYR A 134 22.36 15.51 3.05
C TYR A 134 21.25 15.44 4.11
N ILE A 135 20.14 16.18 3.97
CA ILE A 135 19.06 16.20 4.97
C ILE A 135 17.88 15.28 4.64
N ASN A 136 17.77 14.81 3.40
CA ASN A 136 16.61 14.06 2.91
C ASN A 136 16.57 12.63 3.49
N ARG A 137 15.55 12.34 4.28
CA ARG A 137 15.17 11.01 4.83
C ARG A 137 13.71 10.67 4.52
N THR A 138 13.11 11.42 3.61
CA THR A 138 11.72 11.23 3.22
C THR A 138 11.53 9.87 2.55
N SER A 139 10.35 9.30 2.71
CA SER A 139 10.01 7.97 2.22
C SER A 139 8.89 7.99 1.17
N THR A 140 8.35 9.17 0.87
CA THR A 140 7.23 9.38 -0.05
C THR A 140 7.54 10.48 -1.06
N MET A 141 6.94 10.40 -2.24
CA MET A 141 7.09 11.45 -3.26
C MET A 141 6.57 12.82 -2.79
N PRO A 142 5.37 12.95 -2.19
CA PRO A 142 4.90 14.23 -1.63
C PRO A 142 5.81 14.77 -0.52
N GLY A 143 6.47 13.88 0.24
CA GLY A 143 7.45 14.25 1.25
C GLY A 143 8.67 14.94 0.64
N LYS A 144 9.24 14.33 -0.40
CA LYS A 144 10.35 14.91 -1.18
C LYS A 144 9.95 16.26 -1.78
N ASP A 145 8.77 16.33 -2.42
CA ASP A 145 8.27 17.56 -3.03
C ASP A 145 8.11 18.67 -1.98
N ARG A 146 7.58 18.32 -0.80
CA ARG A 146 7.40 19.26 0.29
C ARG A 146 8.73 19.71 0.89
N LEU A 147 9.70 18.81 1.06
CA LEU A 147 11.03 19.14 1.56
C LEU A 147 11.75 20.09 0.60
N ALA A 148 11.72 19.80 -0.71
CA ALA A 148 12.27 20.68 -1.74
C ALA A 148 11.60 22.07 -1.72
N ALA A 149 10.27 22.11 -1.58
CA ALA A 149 9.53 23.36 -1.45
C ALA A 149 9.92 24.15 -0.18
N LEU A 150 10.18 23.47 0.95
CA LEU A 150 10.61 24.14 2.19
C LEU A 150 12.03 24.74 2.08
N LEU A 151 12.89 24.19 1.22
CA LEU A 151 14.24 24.71 0.97
C LEU A 151 14.25 25.86 -0.04
N THR A 152 13.32 25.84 -1.01
CA THR A 152 13.23 26.86 -2.08
C THR A 152 12.33 28.04 -1.72
N TYR A 153 11.37 27.86 -0.79
CA TYR A 153 10.47 28.91 -0.38
C TYR A 153 10.84 29.51 0.99
N ILE A 154 11.11 30.81 1.00
CA ILE A 154 11.41 31.57 2.23
C ILE A 154 10.10 31.99 2.92
N GLU A 155 9.78 31.30 4.02
CA GLU A 155 8.68 31.70 4.90
C GLU A 155 9.02 32.99 5.65
N LYS A 156 8.13 34.00 5.56
CA LYS A 156 8.33 35.32 6.19
C LYS A 156 7.58 35.46 7.51
N SER A 157 6.63 34.56 7.78
CA SER A 157 5.86 34.54 9.02
C SER A 157 6.64 33.88 10.15
N GLY A 158 7.07 34.70 11.13
CA GLY A 158 7.70 34.18 12.35
C GLY A 158 6.81 33.23 13.16
N LYS A 159 5.48 33.33 13.02
CA LYS A 159 4.53 32.41 13.65
C LYS A 159 4.59 31.02 13.01
N GLU A 160 4.57 30.94 11.68
CA GLU A 160 4.66 29.66 10.96
C GLU A 160 6.02 29.00 11.18
N ILE A 161 7.11 29.77 11.17
CA ILE A 161 8.47 29.26 11.45
C ILE A 161 8.52 28.60 12.83
N ARG A 162 8.04 29.29 13.89
CA ARG A 162 8.03 28.74 15.26
C ARG A 162 7.12 27.53 15.38
N SER A 163 5.96 27.54 14.71
CA SER A 163 5.03 26.41 14.68
C SER A 163 5.69 25.16 14.07
N ARG A 164 6.41 25.32 12.95
CA ARG A 164 7.18 24.26 12.32
C ARG A 164 8.34 23.77 13.19
N GLN A 165 9.10 24.68 13.82
CA GLN A 165 10.18 24.31 14.73
C GLN A 165 9.68 23.48 15.92
N GLN A 166 8.51 23.82 16.48
CA GLN A 166 7.88 23.03 17.54
C GLN A 166 7.49 21.63 17.07
N ALA A 167 6.96 21.50 15.85
CA ALA A 167 6.63 20.20 15.24
C ALA A 167 7.88 19.34 15.04
N VAL A 168 8.95 19.92 14.47
CA VAL A 168 10.23 19.24 14.26
C VAL A 168 10.85 18.81 15.59
N ALA A 169 10.87 19.70 16.59
CA ALA A 169 11.43 19.40 17.92
C ALA A 169 10.66 18.29 18.66
N GLU A 170 9.34 18.20 18.45
CA GLU A 170 8.55 17.07 18.92
C GLU A 170 8.97 15.77 18.22
N LEU A 171 9.01 15.78 16.87
CA LEU A 171 9.35 14.61 16.06
C LEU A 171 10.78 14.10 16.31
N THR A 172 11.73 14.98 16.64
CA THR A 172 13.11 14.60 17.02
C THR A 172 13.09 13.59 18.17
N LYS A 173 12.19 13.77 19.15
CA LYS A 173 12.05 12.89 20.33
C LYS A 173 11.41 11.53 19.98
N LEU A 174 10.65 11.46 18.89
CA LEU A 174 9.95 10.26 18.43
C LEU A 174 10.83 9.37 17.52
N PHE A 175 12.05 9.09 17.96
CA PHE A 175 13.08 8.39 17.17
C PHE A 175 12.60 7.06 16.56
N MET A 176 12.05 6.16 17.37
CA MET A 176 11.60 4.83 16.89
C MET A 176 10.42 4.97 15.91
N TRP A 177 9.48 5.86 16.21
CA TRP A 177 8.33 6.11 15.35
C TRP A 177 8.75 6.65 13.98
N ARG A 178 9.75 7.56 13.93
CA ARG A 178 10.32 8.07 12.68
C ARG A 178 10.99 6.96 11.85
N GLN A 179 11.74 6.06 12.50
CA GLN A 179 12.31 4.90 11.80
C GLN A 179 11.23 3.99 11.24
N ASP A 180 10.24 3.62 12.05
CA ASP A 180 9.12 2.77 11.62
C ASP A 180 8.35 3.40 10.44
N PHE A 181 8.20 4.72 10.46
CA PHE A 181 7.53 5.48 9.41
C PHE A 181 8.31 5.39 8.09
N ARG A 182 9.60 5.71 8.14
CA ARG A 182 10.49 5.66 6.96
C ARG A 182 10.56 4.24 6.41
N VAL A 183 10.75 3.23 7.25
CA VAL A 183 10.77 1.82 6.82
C VAL A 183 9.47 1.43 6.13
N ARG A 184 8.31 1.77 6.74
CA ARG A 184 7.02 1.46 6.14
C ARG A 184 6.85 2.16 4.78
N GLY A 185 7.37 3.37 4.62
CA GLY A 185 7.35 4.09 3.35
C GLY A 185 8.28 3.47 2.30
N LEU A 186 9.45 2.96 2.70
CA LEU A 186 10.44 2.35 1.81
C LEU A 186 10.14 0.90 1.40
N LEU A 187 9.23 0.20 2.11
CA LEU A 187 8.79 -1.16 1.73
C LEU A 187 8.13 -1.26 0.35
N THR A 188 7.72 -0.13 -0.23
CA THR A 188 7.13 -0.08 -1.57
C THR A 188 7.74 1.09 -2.30
N GLU A 189 8.53 0.77 -3.33
CA GLU A 189 9.06 1.77 -4.25
C GLU A 189 7.92 2.47 -4.97
N GLU A 190 8.13 3.76 -5.17
CA GLU A 190 7.14 4.68 -5.69
C GLU A 190 7.82 5.49 -6.79
N GLN A 191 7.25 5.46 -7.98
CA GLN A 191 7.72 6.26 -9.11
C GLN A 191 6.90 7.55 -9.22
N PRO A 192 7.47 8.64 -9.77
CA PRO A 192 6.74 9.91 -9.97
C PRO A 192 5.41 9.75 -10.75
N GLU A 193 5.36 8.81 -11.69
CA GLU A 193 4.20 8.49 -12.53
C GLU A 193 3.04 7.87 -11.72
N ASP A 194 3.36 7.19 -10.61
CA ASP A 194 2.34 6.54 -9.78
C ASP A 194 1.46 7.58 -9.07
N ILE A 195 2.07 8.67 -8.59
CA ILE A 195 1.37 9.74 -7.86
C ILE A 195 0.70 10.73 -8.80
N SER A 196 1.41 11.20 -9.83
CA SER A 196 0.82 12.06 -10.85
C SER A 196 -0.38 11.37 -11.51
N GLY A 197 -0.22 10.10 -11.90
CA GLY A 197 -1.30 9.31 -12.46
C GLY A 197 -2.45 9.07 -11.47
N LEU A 198 -2.18 8.94 -10.16
CA LEU A 198 -3.26 8.83 -9.17
C LEU A 198 -4.03 10.14 -9.05
N ARG A 199 -3.34 11.28 -8.97
CA ARG A 199 -3.93 12.61 -8.88
C ARG A 199 -4.80 12.91 -10.10
N GLU A 200 -4.31 12.64 -11.30
CA GLU A 200 -5.07 12.77 -12.54
C GLU A 200 -6.32 11.88 -12.57
N TRP A 201 -6.17 10.62 -12.15
CA TRP A 201 -7.30 9.68 -12.10
C TRP A 201 -8.39 10.17 -11.13
N ILE A 202 -8.00 10.69 -9.97
CA ILE A 202 -8.92 11.28 -8.99
C ILE A 202 -9.69 12.46 -9.58
N ILE A 203 -9.03 13.28 -10.41
CA ILE A 203 -9.60 14.49 -11.01
C ILE A 203 -10.50 14.17 -12.22
N LYS A 204 -10.32 13.03 -12.89
CA LYS A 204 -11.24 12.64 -13.97
C LYS A 204 -12.66 12.45 -13.47
N PRO A 205 -13.69 13.00 -14.15
CA PRO A 205 -15.07 12.78 -13.77
C PRO A 205 -15.45 11.30 -13.93
N PRO A 206 -16.36 10.77 -13.10
CA PRO A 206 -16.82 9.39 -13.19
C PRO A 206 -17.49 9.13 -14.55
N ASP A 207 -17.15 8.01 -15.19
CA ASP A 207 -17.64 7.63 -16.52
C ASP A 207 -19.00 6.91 -16.44
N PHE A 208 -19.30 6.21 -15.34
CA PHE A 208 -20.57 5.50 -15.16
C PHE A 208 -21.64 6.45 -14.62
N LYS A 209 -22.13 7.34 -15.50
CA LYS A 209 -23.24 8.25 -15.21
C LYS A 209 -24.64 7.64 -15.25
N ALA A 210 -24.82 6.36 -15.61
CA ALA A 210 -26.17 5.84 -15.84
C ALA A 210 -26.74 5.11 -14.62
N THR A 211 -27.82 5.66 -14.05
CA THR A 211 -28.76 4.99 -13.13
C THR A 211 -29.06 3.55 -13.55
N ILE A 212 -29.08 3.29 -14.87
CA ILE A 212 -29.24 1.99 -15.52
C ILE A 212 -28.28 0.92 -14.96
N PHE A 213 -26.98 1.22 -14.79
CA PHE A 213 -26.04 0.20 -14.28
C PHE A 213 -26.24 -0.11 -12.80
N ARG A 214 -26.73 0.85 -12.01
CA ARG A 214 -27.08 0.60 -10.61
C ARG A 214 -28.26 -0.36 -10.50
N VAL A 215 -29.24 -0.24 -11.39
CA VAL A 215 -30.37 -1.17 -11.51
C VAL A 215 -29.89 -2.53 -11.99
N LEU A 216 -29.08 -2.60 -13.06
CA LEU A 216 -28.58 -3.86 -13.61
C LEU A 216 -27.74 -4.68 -12.61
N ILE A 217 -26.93 -4.03 -11.77
CA ILE A 217 -26.13 -4.72 -10.73
C ILE A 217 -27.01 -5.48 -9.72
N ILE A 218 -28.26 -5.04 -9.51
CA ILE A 218 -29.24 -5.67 -8.60
C ILE A 218 -30.12 -6.66 -9.38
N LEU A 219 -30.61 -6.23 -10.54
CA LEU A 219 -31.55 -7.00 -11.36
C LEU A 219 -30.92 -8.28 -11.91
N VAL A 220 -29.71 -8.23 -12.46
CA VAL A 220 -29.08 -9.39 -13.10
C VAL A 220 -28.84 -10.55 -12.12
N PRO A 221 -28.24 -10.36 -10.93
CA PRO A 221 -28.14 -11.44 -9.95
C PRO A 221 -29.49 -12.03 -9.55
N LEU A 222 -30.51 -11.18 -9.41
CA LEU A 222 -31.85 -11.62 -9.02
C LEU A 222 -32.50 -12.48 -10.12
N VAL A 223 -32.44 -12.02 -11.37
CA VAL A 223 -32.95 -12.80 -12.52
C VAL A 223 -32.15 -14.08 -12.68
N ASN A 224 -30.82 -14.04 -12.57
CA ASN A 224 -29.97 -15.23 -12.60
C ASN A 224 -30.38 -16.25 -11.53
N LEU A 225 -30.66 -15.80 -10.31
CA LEU A 225 -31.15 -16.65 -9.22
C LEU A 225 -32.52 -17.25 -9.55
N ILE A 226 -33.47 -16.45 -10.06
CA ILE A 226 -34.81 -16.92 -10.44
C ILE A 226 -34.72 -17.98 -11.54
N VAL A 227 -33.98 -17.71 -12.63
CA VAL A 227 -33.82 -18.66 -13.75
C VAL A 227 -33.11 -19.94 -13.28
N PHE A 228 -32.11 -19.83 -12.41
CA PHE A 228 -31.47 -20.99 -11.80
C PHE A 228 -32.46 -21.84 -11.00
N MET A 229 -33.29 -21.22 -10.14
CA MET A 229 -34.30 -21.93 -9.35
C MET A 229 -35.37 -22.59 -10.22
N LEU A 230 -35.85 -21.90 -11.28
CA LEU A 230 -36.78 -22.49 -12.25
C LEU A 230 -36.19 -23.72 -12.94
N SER A 231 -34.88 -23.71 -13.23
CA SER A 231 -34.19 -24.87 -13.81
C SER A 231 -34.07 -26.03 -12.82
N VAL A 232 -33.80 -25.74 -11.53
CA VAL A 232 -33.70 -26.77 -10.47
C VAL A 232 -35.04 -27.46 -10.22
N PHE A 233 -36.14 -26.71 -10.26
CA PHE A 233 -37.50 -27.27 -10.13
C PHE A 233 -38.03 -27.91 -11.42
N GLY A 234 -37.24 -27.96 -12.50
CA GLY A 234 -37.61 -28.60 -13.76
C GLY A 234 -38.65 -27.83 -14.58
N ILE A 235 -38.94 -26.57 -14.24
CA ILE A 235 -39.89 -25.72 -14.99
C ILE A 235 -39.28 -25.31 -16.34
N ILE A 236 -37.96 -25.09 -16.38
CA ILE A 236 -37.20 -24.82 -17.61
C ILE A 236 -36.06 -25.83 -17.75
N SER A 237 -35.63 -26.09 -18.99
CA SER A 237 -34.50 -26.98 -19.23
C SER A 237 -33.17 -26.35 -18.81
N PHE A 238 -32.23 -27.20 -18.38
CA PHE A 238 -30.86 -26.77 -18.05
C PHE A 238 -30.17 -26.06 -19.23
N TRP A 239 -30.40 -26.51 -20.46
CA TRP A 239 -29.86 -25.89 -21.66
C TRP A 239 -30.42 -24.48 -21.92
N LEU A 240 -31.70 -24.24 -21.60
CA LEU A 240 -32.27 -22.90 -21.65
C LEU A 240 -31.61 -21.96 -20.62
N PHE A 241 -31.35 -22.44 -19.40
CA PHE A 241 -30.58 -21.69 -18.41
C PHE A 241 -29.18 -21.32 -18.93
N ILE A 242 -28.44 -22.26 -19.49
CA ILE A 242 -27.11 -22.00 -20.07
C ILE A 242 -27.19 -21.00 -21.22
N SER A 243 -28.18 -21.11 -22.11
CA SER A 243 -28.36 -20.16 -23.22
C SER A 243 -28.68 -18.74 -22.73
N TYR A 244 -29.44 -18.60 -21.65
CA TYR A 244 -29.76 -17.31 -21.04
C TYR A 244 -28.52 -16.60 -20.49
N LEU A 245 -27.53 -17.34 -19.95
CA LEU A 245 -26.28 -16.76 -19.43
C LEU A 245 -25.45 -16.02 -20.48
N VAL A 246 -25.73 -16.19 -21.77
CA VAL A 246 -25.11 -15.42 -22.86
C VAL A 246 -25.51 -13.94 -22.78
N ILE A 247 -26.72 -13.61 -22.31
CA ILE A 247 -27.20 -12.22 -22.21
C ILE A 247 -26.38 -11.39 -21.20
N PRO A 248 -26.20 -11.81 -19.92
CA PRO A 248 -25.35 -11.08 -18.99
C PRO A 248 -23.88 -11.05 -19.43
N LEU A 249 -23.41 -12.09 -20.16
CA LEU A 249 -22.07 -12.08 -20.75
C LEU A 249 -21.91 -10.99 -21.82
N MET A 250 -22.89 -10.84 -22.73
CA MET A 250 -22.89 -9.76 -23.73
C MET A 250 -22.93 -8.39 -23.06
N LEU A 251 -23.77 -8.21 -22.03
CA LEU A 251 -23.84 -6.97 -21.25
C LEU A 251 -22.50 -6.61 -20.59
N ALA A 252 -21.79 -7.60 -20.04
CA ALA A 252 -20.44 -7.42 -19.50
C ALA A 252 -19.42 -7.05 -20.59
N GLY A 253 -19.57 -7.64 -21.79
CA GLY A 253 -18.70 -7.40 -22.95
C GLY A 253 -18.74 -5.97 -23.50
N ILE A 254 -19.90 -5.29 -23.46
CA ILE A 254 -20.11 -3.95 -24.05
C ILE A 254 -19.09 -2.89 -23.54
N ARG A 255 -18.61 -3.02 -22.29
CA ARG A 255 -17.66 -2.06 -21.70
C ARG A 255 -16.31 -2.64 -21.30
N HIS A 256 -15.99 -3.85 -21.77
CA HIS A 256 -14.75 -4.55 -21.41
C HIS A 256 -13.49 -3.70 -21.63
N LYS A 257 -13.36 -3.02 -22.78
CA LYS A 257 -12.20 -2.14 -23.07
C LYS A 257 -12.03 -1.00 -22.05
N ARG A 258 -13.13 -0.35 -21.63
CA ARG A 258 -13.09 0.74 -20.64
C ARG A 258 -12.76 0.24 -19.24
N VAL A 259 -13.27 -0.94 -18.88
CA VAL A 259 -12.96 -1.58 -17.59
C VAL A 259 -11.50 -2.04 -17.53
N ASN A 260 -10.95 -2.58 -18.63
CA ASN A 260 -9.53 -2.97 -18.71
C ASN A 260 -8.60 -1.79 -18.55
N LEU A 261 -8.91 -0.66 -19.20
CA LEU A 261 -8.14 0.58 -19.04
C LEU A 261 -8.11 1.02 -17.57
N LYS A 262 -9.26 1.00 -16.87
CA LYS A 262 -9.37 1.34 -15.45
C LYS A 262 -8.59 0.37 -14.55
N HIS A 263 -8.66 -0.93 -14.82
CA HIS A 263 -7.95 -1.95 -14.05
C HIS A 263 -6.43 -1.82 -14.18
N ASN A 264 -5.91 -1.68 -15.40
CA ASN A 264 -4.46 -1.54 -15.62
C ASN A 264 -3.87 -0.31 -14.92
N LEU A 265 -4.65 0.79 -14.87
CA LEU A 265 -4.25 2.01 -14.13
C LEU A 265 -4.30 1.80 -12.60
N LEU A 266 -5.23 1.00 -12.08
CA LEU A 266 -5.39 0.76 -10.64
C LEU A 266 -4.41 -0.28 -10.10
N SER A 267 -4.08 -1.30 -10.90
CA SER A 267 -3.32 -2.47 -10.43
C SER A 267 -1.90 -2.11 -9.99
N ARG A 268 -1.19 -1.21 -10.71
CA ARG A 268 0.12 -0.69 -10.27
C ARG A 268 0.00 0.22 -9.05
N LYS A 269 -1.03 1.08 -9.01
CA LYS A 269 -1.24 2.08 -7.95
C LYS A 269 -1.68 1.48 -6.61
N PHE A 270 -2.12 0.22 -6.59
CA PHE A 270 -2.61 -0.46 -5.39
C PHE A 270 -1.55 -0.62 -4.29
N LEU A 271 -0.32 -1.02 -4.65
CA LEU A 271 0.77 -1.19 -3.68
C LEU A 271 1.09 0.14 -3.00
N VAL A 272 1.17 1.21 -3.80
CA VAL A 272 1.34 2.59 -3.35
C VAL A 272 0.20 2.99 -2.41
N MET A 273 -1.07 2.72 -2.75
CA MET A 273 -2.20 3.01 -1.85
C MET A 273 -2.12 2.26 -0.52
N LYS A 274 -1.66 1.00 -0.52
CA LYS A 274 -1.47 0.23 0.71
C LYS A 274 -0.37 0.83 1.60
N LYS A 275 0.72 1.31 1.00
CA LYS A 275 1.78 2.10 1.68
C LYS A 275 1.17 3.32 2.36
N TYR A 276 0.47 4.19 1.62
CA TYR A 276 -0.17 5.40 2.17
C TYR A 276 -1.19 5.08 3.27
N SER A 277 -2.04 4.07 3.11
CA SER A 277 -2.97 3.64 4.17
C SER A 277 -2.25 3.30 5.47
N GLY A 278 -1.08 2.67 5.37
CA GLY A 278 -0.24 2.37 6.53
C GLY A 278 0.38 3.61 7.17
N LEU A 279 0.91 4.53 6.36
CA LEU A 279 1.52 5.78 6.84
C LEU A 279 0.48 6.71 7.48
N PHE A 280 -0.68 6.89 6.85
CA PHE A 280 -1.80 7.64 7.44
C PHE A 280 -2.22 7.07 8.77
N ARG A 281 -2.30 5.74 8.88
CA ARG A 281 -2.63 5.08 10.15
C ARG A 281 -1.62 5.42 11.24
N MET A 282 -0.33 5.45 10.93
CA MET A 282 0.70 5.82 11.92
C MET A 282 0.55 7.26 12.41
N ILE A 283 0.15 8.19 11.53
CA ILE A 283 -0.13 9.59 11.91
C ILE A 283 -1.42 9.69 12.73
N GLU A 284 -2.46 8.97 12.34
CA GLU A 284 -3.77 8.95 13.02
C GLU A 284 -3.68 8.38 14.45
N GLU A 285 -2.87 7.34 14.65
CA GLU A 285 -2.70 6.64 15.94
C GLU A 285 -1.70 7.35 16.88
N GLN A 286 -0.79 8.17 16.35
CA GLN A 286 0.18 8.90 17.16
C GLN A 286 -0.48 10.09 17.88
N GLU A 287 -0.24 10.20 19.18
CA GLU A 287 -0.62 11.37 19.96
C GLU A 287 0.45 12.45 19.81
N PHE A 288 0.06 13.57 19.20
CA PHE A 288 0.91 14.73 19.01
C PHE A 288 0.58 15.85 20.00
N LYS A 289 1.61 16.58 20.42
CA LYS A 289 1.57 17.67 21.40
C LYS A 289 1.63 19.04 20.74
N SER A 290 2.43 19.20 19.69
CA SER A 290 2.54 20.46 18.96
C SER A 290 1.26 20.74 18.16
N GLU A 291 0.84 22.01 18.14
CA GLU A 291 -0.39 22.42 17.46
C GLU A 291 -0.35 22.11 15.95
N ARG A 292 0.82 22.23 15.30
CA ARG A 292 0.97 21.90 13.88
C ARG A 292 0.73 20.40 13.62
N MET A 293 1.35 19.52 14.40
CA MET A 293 1.18 18.07 14.21
C MET A 293 -0.23 17.60 14.56
N LYS A 294 -0.89 18.21 15.56
CA LYS A 294 -2.31 17.97 15.84
C LYS A 294 -3.18 18.37 14.66
N SER A 295 -2.99 19.57 14.11
CA SER A 295 -3.74 20.05 12.94
C SER A 295 -3.55 19.14 11.72
N LEU A 296 -2.33 18.66 11.47
CA LEU A 296 -2.04 17.68 10.42
C LEU A 296 -2.80 16.37 10.65
N ARG A 297 -2.76 15.82 11.87
CA ARG A 297 -3.51 14.62 12.25
C ARG A 297 -5.03 14.80 12.07
N GLU A 298 -5.57 15.93 12.49
CA GLU A 298 -6.99 16.28 12.32
C GLU A 298 -7.39 16.36 10.84
N GLY A 299 -6.49 16.85 9.98
CA GLY A 299 -6.69 16.86 8.53
C GLY A 299 -6.89 15.47 7.90
N LEU A 300 -6.45 14.40 8.56
CA LEU A 300 -6.68 13.02 8.12
C LEU A 300 -8.03 12.45 8.55
N VAL A 301 -8.76 13.10 9.46
CA VAL A 301 -10.03 12.61 9.99
C VAL A 301 -11.14 13.60 9.67
N THR A 302 -12.00 13.27 8.70
CA THR A 302 -13.13 14.13 8.33
C THR A 302 -14.45 13.39 8.55
N ASN A 303 -15.36 14.00 9.31
CA ASN A 303 -16.71 13.46 9.58
C ASN A 303 -16.69 11.99 10.09
N GLY A 304 -15.74 11.66 10.97
CA GLY A 304 -15.59 10.32 11.55
C GLY A 304 -14.97 9.26 10.62
N VAL A 305 -14.56 9.62 9.41
CA VAL A 305 -13.84 8.73 8.49
C VAL A 305 -12.37 9.15 8.40
N SER A 306 -11.49 8.21 8.70
CA SER A 306 -10.04 8.43 8.61
C SER A 306 -9.50 8.13 7.21
N ALA A 307 -8.47 8.86 6.79
CA ALA A 307 -7.79 8.70 5.51
C ALA A 307 -7.28 7.26 5.33
N SER A 308 -6.69 6.67 6.39
CA SER A 308 -6.20 5.28 6.36
C SER A 308 -7.32 4.28 6.02
N ARG A 309 -8.52 4.46 6.57
CA ARG A 309 -9.69 3.62 6.31
C ARG A 309 -10.24 3.85 4.91
N ALA A 310 -10.32 5.10 4.46
CA ALA A 310 -10.76 5.43 3.11
C ALA A 310 -9.83 4.81 2.05
N ILE A 311 -8.51 4.95 2.18
CA ILE A 311 -7.55 4.34 1.27
C ILE A 311 -7.58 2.81 1.37
N ARG A 312 -7.80 2.23 2.56
CA ARG A 312 -8.00 0.78 2.70
C ARG A 312 -9.25 0.28 1.97
N GLN A 313 -10.33 1.06 1.95
CA GLN A 313 -11.52 0.73 1.16
C GLN A 313 -11.21 0.74 -0.35
N LEU A 314 -10.44 1.72 -0.83
CA LEU A 314 -9.99 1.75 -2.22
C LEU A 314 -9.14 0.52 -2.56
N ALA A 315 -8.22 0.17 -1.68
CA ALA A 315 -7.41 -1.04 -1.79
C ALA A 315 -8.30 -2.29 -1.89
N ALA A 316 -9.32 -2.43 -1.03
CA ALA A 316 -10.24 -3.56 -1.10
C ALA A 316 -11.05 -3.60 -2.42
N ILE A 317 -11.45 -2.45 -2.97
CA ILE A 317 -12.12 -2.38 -4.28
C ILE A 317 -11.18 -2.82 -5.40
N SER A 318 -9.91 -2.37 -5.38
CA SER A 318 -8.90 -2.78 -6.36
C SER A 318 -8.61 -4.28 -6.30
N SER A 319 -8.44 -4.84 -5.12
CA SER A 319 -8.22 -6.29 -4.95
C SER A 319 -9.42 -7.11 -5.42
N ALA A 320 -10.64 -6.59 -5.25
CA ALA A 320 -11.84 -7.21 -5.81
C ALA A 320 -11.88 -7.13 -7.35
N PHE A 321 -11.32 -6.07 -7.96
CA PHE A 321 -11.16 -6.02 -9.41
C PHE A 321 -10.21 -7.10 -9.91
N ASP A 322 -9.14 -7.43 -9.18
CA ASP A 322 -8.16 -8.44 -9.58
C ASP A 322 -8.73 -9.85 -9.71
N THR A 323 -9.95 -10.12 -9.24
CA THR A 323 -10.67 -11.39 -9.49
C THR A 323 -10.76 -11.72 -10.98
N ARG A 324 -10.77 -10.70 -11.85
CA ARG A 324 -10.72 -10.84 -13.32
C ARG A 324 -9.47 -11.54 -13.85
N LEU A 325 -8.37 -11.55 -13.10
CA LEU A 325 -7.10 -12.16 -13.51
C LEU A 325 -7.20 -13.69 -13.46
N ASN A 326 -8.10 -14.22 -12.64
CA ASN A 326 -8.47 -15.62 -12.67
C ASN A 326 -9.55 -15.80 -13.74
N LEU A 327 -9.22 -16.46 -14.86
CA LEU A 327 -10.14 -16.63 -15.99
C LEU A 327 -11.48 -17.25 -15.58
N LEU A 328 -11.45 -18.30 -14.76
CA LEU A 328 -12.65 -19.01 -14.33
C LEU A 328 -13.47 -18.16 -13.35
N ALA A 329 -12.83 -17.64 -12.29
CA ALA A 329 -13.51 -16.83 -11.29
C ALA A 329 -14.03 -15.52 -11.89
N GLY A 330 -13.24 -14.84 -12.71
CA GLY A 330 -13.61 -13.63 -13.42
C GLY A 330 -14.80 -13.86 -14.36
N PHE A 331 -14.78 -14.94 -15.15
CA PHE A 331 -15.90 -15.31 -16.02
C PHE A 331 -17.19 -15.57 -15.22
N LEU A 332 -17.14 -16.46 -14.23
CA LEU A 332 -18.30 -16.81 -13.41
C LEU A 332 -18.86 -15.59 -12.67
N MET A 333 -17.98 -14.79 -12.05
CA MET A 333 -18.41 -13.61 -11.29
C MET A 333 -19.02 -12.54 -12.20
N ASN A 334 -18.52 -12.37 -13.43
CA ASN A 334 -19.11 -11.43 -14.39
C ASN A 334 -20.48 -11.91 -14.90
N VAL A 335 -20.60 -13.17 -15.28
CA VAL A 335 -21.86 -13.76 -15.77
C VAL A 335 -22.94 -13.72 -14.68
N LEU A 336 -22.58 -14.10 -13.44
CA LEU A 336 -23.53 -14.22 -12.35
C LEU A 336 -23.88 -12.87 -11.70
N PHE A 337 -22.91 -11.96 -11.57
CA PHE A 337 -23.05 -10.77 -10.72
C PHE A 337 -22.74 -9.43 -11.40
N LEU A 338 -22.41 -9.41 -12.69
CA LEU A 338 -21.86 -8.24 -13.39
C LEU A 338 -20.70 -7.62 -12.60
N TRP A 339 -19.80 -8.47 -12.09
CA TRP A 339 -18.79 -8.12 -11.10
C TRP A 339 -17.95 -6.89 -11.47
N ASP A 340 -17.47 -6.82 -12.71
CA ASP A 340 -16.66 -5.71 -13.22
C ASP A 340 -17.40 -4.37 -13.19
N ILE A 341 -18.69 -4.38 -13.56
CA ILE A 341 -19.56 -3.20 -13.50
C ILE A 341 -19.81 -2.83 -12.03
N ARG A 342 -20.03 -3.81 -11.17
CA ARG A 342 -20.21 -3.63 -9.72
C ARG A 342 -18.98 -2.98 -9.08
N GLN A 343 -17.77 -3.47 -9.35
CA GLN A 343 -16.55 -2.88 -8.81
C GLN A 343 -16.31 -1.48 -9.38
N SER A 344 -16.65 -1.24 -10.65
CA SER A 344 -16.57 0.09 -11.28
C SER A 344 -17.48 1.11 -10.60
N VAL A 345 -18.71 0.73 -10.27
CA VAL A 345 -19.64 1.59 -9.52
C VAL A 345 -19.15 1.83 -8.09
N ARG A 346 -18.60 0.81 -7.41
CA ARG A 346 -18.00 0.98 -6.07
C ARG A 346 -16.83 1.96 -6.10
N LEU A 347 -15.96 1.84 -7.09
CA LEU A 347 -14.81 2.72 -7.29
C LEU A 347 -15.25 4.18 -7.52
N GLU A 348 -16.26 4.41 -8.36
CA GLU A 348 -16.76 5.75 -8.60
C GLU A 348 -17.49 6.35 -7.40
N ASN A 349 -18.24 5.54 -6.64
CA ASN A 349 -18.86 6.01 -5.40
C ASN A 349 -17.79 6.39 -4.36
N TRP A 350 -16.71 5.61 -4.27
CA TRP A 350 -15.56 5.94 -3.44
C TRP A 350 -14.92 7.26 -3.89
N GLN A 351 -14.68 7.42 -5.20
CA GLN A 351 -14.11 8.64 -5.76
C GLN A 351 -15.00 9.85 -5.46
N LYS A 352 -16.32 9.76 -5.70
CA LYS A 352 -17.27 10.84 -5.38
C LYS A 352 -17.23 11.24 -3.91
N LYS A 353 -17.10 10.26 -3.01
CA LYS A 353 -17.11 10.49 -1.57
C LYS A 353 -15.83 11.15 -1.06
N TYR A 354 -14.65 10.75 -1.57
CA TYR A 354 -13.37 11.14 -0.98
C TYR A 354 -12.49 12.06 -1.84
N ARG A 355 -12.86 12.30 -3.10
CA ARG A 355 -12.07 13.12 -4.04
C ARG A 355 -11.67 14.49 -3.51
N GLN A 356 -12.56 15.15 -2.77
CA GLN A 356 -12.29 16.49 -2.23
C GLN A 356 -11.30 16.47 -1.05
N HIS A 357 -11.17 15.34 -0.35
CA HIS A 357 -10.28 15.20 0.80
C HIS A 357 -8.85 14.75 0.41
N LEU A 358 -8.71 14.10 -0.75
CA LEU A 358 -7.43 13.53 -1.19
C LEU A 358 -6.27 14.56 -1.26
N PRO A 359 -6.45 15.78 -1.80
CA PRO A 359 -5.38 16.79 -1.78
C PRO A 359 -4.87 17.06 -0.36
N VAL A 360 -5.78 17.32 0.59
CA VAL A 360 -5.44 17.58 1.99
C VAL A 360 -4.69 16.40 2.60
N TRP A 361 -5.10 15.16 2.32
CA TRP A 361 -4.40 13.98 2.84
C TRP A 361 -2.97 13.87 2.29
N PHE A 362 -2.76 14.12 1.00
CA PHE A 362 -1.42 14.11 0.41
C PHE A 362 -0.56 15.27 0.89
N ASP A 363 -1.16 16.44 1.15
CA ASP A 363 -0.46 17.58 1.73
C ASP A 363 -0.02 17.28 3.17
N VAL A 364 -0.90 16.67 3.98
CA VAL A 364 -0.56 16.21 5.34
C VAL A 364 0.58 15.20 5.31
N MET A 365 0.53 14.25 4.39
CA MET A 365 1.56 13.24 4.19
C MET A 365 2.90 13.90 3.81
N GLY A 366 2.87 14.82 2.84
CA GLY A 366 4.05 15.57 2.41
C GLY A 366 4.67 16.39 3.54
N GLU A 367 3.86 17.12 4.31
CA GLU A 367 4.35 17.86 5.49
C GLU A 367 4.94 16.96 6.55
N THR A 368 4.26 15.87 6.89
CA THR A 368 4.71 14.96 7.95
C THR A 368 6.06 14.33 7.59
N ASP A 369 6.20 13.81 6.37
CA ASP A 369 7.42 13.15 5.90
C ASP A 369 8.59 14.15 5.79
N ALA A 370 8.33 15.37 5.30
CA ALA A 370 9.33 16.44 5.27
C ALA A 370 9.78 16.83 6.69
N TYR A 371 8.86 16.96 7.65
CA TYR A 371 9.23 17.26 9.03
C TYR A 371 9.98 16.11 9.71
N ILE A 372 9.69 14.85 9.36
CA ILE A 372 10.47 13.68 9.80
C ILE A 372 11.91 13.78 9.31
N SER A 373 12.10 14.22 8.06
CA SER A 373 13.42 14.48 7.48
C SER A 373 14.18 15.55 8.26
N LEU A 374 13.56 16.71 8.48
CA LEU A 374 14.16 17.81 9.26
C LEU A 374 14.46 17.39 10.71
N ALA A 375 13.58 16.62 11.33
CA ALA A 375 13.78 16.08 12.68
C ALA A 375 14.92 15.05 12.74
N GLY A 376 15.22 14.38 11.62
CA GLY A 376 16.39 13.53 11.45
C GLY A 376 17.70 14.29 11.28
N TYR A 377 17.67 15.59 11.05
CA TYR A 377 18.86 16.44 11.03
C TYR A 377 19.04 17.22 12.35
N SER A 378 17.94 17.52 13.05
CA SER A 378 17.90 18.34 14.26
C SER A 378 18.30 17.59 15.54
N TYR A 379 19.57 17.16 15.65
CA TYR A 379 20.07 16.35 16.76
C TYR A 379 20.82 17.12 17.86
#